data_AF-A0A0K8J3X9-F1
#
_entry.id   AF-A0A0K8J3X9-F1
#
_cell.length_a   1.000
_cell.length_b   1.000
_cell.length_c   1.000
_cell.angle_alpha   90.00
_cell.angle_beta   90.00
_cell.angle_gamma   90.00
#
_symmetry.space_group_name_H-M   'P 1'
#
loop_
_entity.id
_entity.type
_entity.pdbx_description
1 polymer ?
#
loop_
_entity_poly.entity_id
_entity_poly.type
_entity_poly.pdbx_seq_one_letter_code
_entity_poly.pdbx_strand_id
1 'polypeptide(L)'
;MSKIKRSISMYSLQDQYARGKMNLEDIFQYLNELNAGMELISDQMIKGAPEPSGEVLAEWDRLVSIYKPTLVCNDVFINTCLYKNRTLTLKESTDLLIKEIKLTRRLGFPMLRLVSKTPAGIIEPALPYAIENNVILTLEIHAGMSFDNPLTQEYINVMKKLNSPYVGLTVDAGIFCKRHPRVSSNYFRELGANEEVIQYIDQIFARGTDPRRYFAKYAAEGNDPRTFEI
;
A
#
# COMPACT_ATOMS: atom_id res chain seq x y z
N MET A 1 0.96 11.69 -27.10
CA MET A 1 1.64 10.90 -26.05
C MET A 1 0.83 11.00 -24.77
N SER A 2 0.62 9.90 -24.04
CA SER A 2 -0.10 9.89 -22.77
C SER A 2 0.57 10.80 -21.75
N LYS A 3 -0.20 11.62 -21.02
CA LYS A 3 0.29 12.46 -19.91
C LYS A 3 0.59 11.66 -18.63
N ILE A 4 0.33 10.34 -18.64
CA ILE A 4 0.49 9.47 -17.47
C ILE A 4 1.94 9.01 -17.39
N LYS A 5 2.61 9.39 -16.30
CA LYS A 5 3.96 8.90 -15.95
C LYS A 5 3.84 7.51 -15.29
N ARG A 6 4.86 6.68 -15.44
CA ARG A 6 4.88 5.31 -14.88
C ARG A 6 5.81 5.26 -13.68
N SER A 7 5.40 4.50 -12.67
CA SER A 7 6.21 4.16 -11.51
C SER A 7 6.00 2.70 -11.15
N ILE A 8 6.95 2.14 -10.40
CA ILE A 8 6.89 0.79 -9.89
C ILE A 8 6.85 0.88 -8.36
N SER A 9 5.85 0.22 -7.77
CA SER A 9 5.83 -0.03 -6.33
C SER A 9 6.81 -1.13 -5.99
N MET A 10 7.61 -0.89 -4.95
CA MET A 10 8.53 -1.88 -4.43
C MET A 10 7.83 -3.16 -3.96
N TYR A 11 6.53 -3.13 -3.69
CA TYR A 11 5.73 -4.34 -3.49
C TYR A 11 5.85 -5.34 -4.66
N SER A 12 5.98 -4.84 -5.90
CA SER A 12 6.13 -5.67 -7.11
C SER A 12 7.46 -6.42 -7.16
N LEU A 13 8.47 -5.95 -6.42
CA LEU A 13 9.82 -6.52 -6.34
C LEU A 13 10.08 -7.17 -4.97
N GLN A 14 9.07 -7.26 -4.10
CA GLN A 14 9.24 -7.70 -2.72
C GLN A 14 9.83 -9.11 -2.62
N ASP A 15 9.46 -10.04 -3.50
CA ASP A 15 9.98 -11.42 -3.47
C ASP A 15 11.46 -11.46 -3.87
N GLN A 16 11.86 -10.62 -4.84
CA GLN A 16 13.27 -10.51 -5.23
C GLN A 16 14.10 -9.93 -4.10
N TYR A 17 13.60 -8.89 -3.44
CA TYR A 17 14.28 -8.25 -2.32
C TYR A 17 14.34 -9.15 -1.08
N ALA A 18 13.20 -9.68 -0.63
CA ALA A 18 13.10 -10.50 0.57
C ALA A 18 13.89 -11.82 0.48
N ARG A 19 14.09 -12.36 -0.73
CA ARG A 19 14.92 -13.54 -0.97
C ARG A 19 16.40 -13.22 -1.25
N GLY A 20 16.79 -11.95 -1.18
CA GLY A 20 18.16 -11.50 -1.44
C GLY A 20 18.62 -11.66 -2.89
N LYS A 21 17.68 -11.79 -3.85
CA LYS A 21 17.99 -11.81 -5.29
C LYS A 21 18.25 -10.42 -5.85
N MET A 22 17.70 -9.39 -5.22
CA MET A 22 17.98 -7.98 -5.48
C MET A 22 18.25 -7.28 -4.15
N ASN A 23 19.29 -6.47 -4.10
CA ASN A 23 19.49 -5.48 -3.04
C ASN A 23 18.88 -4.13 -3.47
N LEU A 24 18.99 -3.11 -2.61
CA LEU A 24 18.43 -1.78 -2.89
C LEU A 24 19.07 -1.11 -4.11
N GLU A 25 20.37 -1.31 -4.34
CA GLU A 25 21.05 -0.77 -5.53
C GLU A 25 20.58 -1.45 -6.82
N ASP A 26 20.42 -2.78 -6.82
CA ASP A 26 19.89 -3.53 -7.98
C ASP A 26 18.49 -3.01 -8.38
N ILE A 27 17.68 -2.68 -7.38
CA ILE A 27 16.35 -2.07 -7.58
C ILE A 27 16.48 -0.71 -8.26
N PHE A 28 17.35 0.17 -7.78
CA PHE A 28 17.56 1.49 -8.38
C PHE A 28 18.02 1.36 -9.84
N GLN A 29 18.95 0.44 -10.12
CA GLN A 29 19.38 0.16 -11.48
C GLN A 29 18.22 -0.30 -12.37
N TYR A 30 17.43 -1.27 -11.90
CA TYR A 30 16.29 -1.81 -12.64
C TYR A 30 15.23 -0.74 -12.97
N LEU A 31 14.91 0.14 -12.01
CA LEU A 31 13.96 1.24 -12.23
C LEU A 31 14.47 2.24 -13.29
N ASN A 32 15.78 2.51 -13.29
CA ASN A 32 16.41 3.41 -14.26
C ASN A 32 16.38 2.81 -15.68
N GLU A 33 16.68 1.51 -15.82
CA GLU A 33 16.59 0.79 -17.10
C GLU A 33 15.17 0.84 -17.70
N LEU A 34 14.14 0.84 -16.85
CA LEU A 34 12.73 0.94 -17.26
C LEU A 34 12.22 2.38 -17.42
N ASN A 35 13.03 3.37 -17.06
CA ASN A 35 12.63 4.77 -16.97
C ASN A 35 11.30 4.95 -16.17
N ALA A 36 11.25 4.30 -15.00
CA ALA A 36 10.09 4.32 -14.10
C ALA A 36 10.40 5.11 -12.83
N GLY A 37 9.38 5.79 -12.29
CA GLY A 37 9.44 6.35 -10.95
C GLY A 37 9.37 5.27 -9.86
N MET A 38 9.64 5.66 -8.63
CA MET A 38 9.73 4.77 -7.48
C MET A 38 8.63 5.06 -6.47
N GLU A 39 7.87 4.03 -6.09
CA GLU A 39 7.18 4.00 -4.81
C GLU A 39 7.95 3.04 -3.87
N LEU A 40 8.51 3.58 -2.79
CA LEU A 40 9.20 2.84 -1.74
C LEU A 40 8.23 2.32 -0.69
N ILE A 41 8.57 1.22 -0.02
CA ILE A 41 7.95 0.81 1.25
C ILE A 41 9.03 0.90 2.33
N SER A 42 9.06 2.00 3.10
CA SER A 42 10.20 2.25 4.02
C SER A 42 10.29 1.21 5.13
N ASP A 43 9.17 0.72 5.66
CA ASP A 43 9.12 -0.35 6.66
C ASP A 43 9.82 -1.64 6.21
N GLN A 44 9.86 -1.91 4.90
CA GLN A 44 10.48 -3.12 4.35
C GLN A 44 11.96 -2.93 4.01
N MET A 45 12.35 -1.74 3.55
CA MET A 45 13.63 -1.54 2.87
C MET A 45 14.58 -0.58 3.60
N ILE A 46 14.06 0.31 4.45
CA ILE A 46 14.87 1.26 5.22
C ILE A 46 15.03 0.71 6.63
N LYS A 47 16.20 0.14 6.91
CA LYS A 47 16.49 -0.44 8.21
C LYS A 47 16.39 0.63 9.31
N GLY A 48 15.55 0.36 10.30
CA GLY A 48 15.32 1.27 11.43
C GLY A 48 14.27 2.34 11.17
N ALA A 49 13.55 2.31 10.03
CA ALA A 49 12.40 3.19 9.82
C ALA A 49 11.40 3.14 11.01
N PRO A 50 10.81 4.29 11.41
CA PRO A 50 10.98 5.63 10.83
C PRO A 50 12.23 6.41 11.30
N GLU A 51 13.10 5.82 12.10
CA GLU A 51 14.29 6.46 12.69
C GLU A 51 15.59 5.76 12.24
N PRO A 52 15.87 5.71 10.92
CA PRO A 52 17.07 5.06 10.42
C PRO A 52 18.35 5.74 10.93
N SER A 53 19.43 4.98 11.02
CA SER A 53 20.73 5.53 11.39
C SER A 53 21.27 6.47 10.30
N GLY A 54 22.23 7.32 10.67
CA GLY A 54 22.92 8.19 9.70
C GLY A 54 23.62 7.42 8.59
N GLU A 55 24.11 6.20 8.87
CA GLU A 55 24.71 5.31 7.87
C GLU A 55 23.70 4.85 6.82
N VAL A 56 22.50 4.44 7.23
CA VAL A 56 21.42 4.02 6.31
C VAL A 56 20.97 5.19 5.44
N LEU A 57 20.87 6.39 6.02
CA LEU A 57 20.53 7.61 5.27
C LEU A 57 21.64 8.03 4.30
N ALA A 58 22.91 7.88 4.68
CA ALA A 58 24.03 8.19 3.81
C ALA A 58 24.07 7.26 2.58
N GLU A 59 23.74 5.98 2.78
CA GLU A 59 23.62 5.03 1.67
C GLU A 59 22.45 5.36 0.74
N TRP A 60 21.30 5.73 1.31
CA TRP A 60 20.17 6.23 0.52
C TRP A 60 20.57 7.45 -0.33
N ASP A 61 21.22 8.43 0.28
CA ASP A 61 21.67 9.64 -0.40
C ASP A 61 22.68 9.32 -1.52
N ARG A 62 23.59 8.36 -1.28
CA ARG A 62 24.53 7.85 -2.30
C ARG A 62 23.76 7.29 -3.51
N LEU A 63 22.80 6.40 -3.28
CA LEU A 63 22.00 5.79 -4.36
C LEU A 63 21.18 6.84 -5.14
N VAL A 64 20.52 7.76 -4.44
CA VAL A 64 19.78 8.86 -5.09
C VAL A 64 20.71 9.73 -5.93
N SER A 65 21.93 10.01 -5.46
CA SER A 65 22.90 10.83 -6.22
C SER A 65 23.38 10.17 -7.53
N ILE A 66 23.57 8.84 -7.51
CA ILE A 66 24.06 8.07 -8.65
C ILE A 66 22.96 7.87 -9.69
N TYR A 67 21.82 7.35 -9.26
CA TYR A 67 20.75 6.90 -10.15
C TYR A 67 19.70 7.96 -10.45
N LYS A 68 19.62 9.03 -9.62
CA LYS A 68 18.69 10.16 -9.79
C LYS A 68 17.24 9.72 -10.06
N PRO A 69 16.66 8.82 -9.24
CA PRO A 69 15.33 8.29 -9.48
C PRO A 69 14.25 9.38 -9.38
N THR A 70 13.14 9.18 -10.08
CA THR A 70 11.92 9.96 -9.81
C THR A 70 11.22 9.37 -8.59
N LEU A 71 11.38 10.02 -7.44
CA LEU A 71 10.74 9.63 -6.18
C LEU A 71 9.26 10.04 -6.18
N VAL A 72 8.34 9.07 -6.14
CA VAL A 72 6.89 9.31 -6.28
C VAL A 72 6.19 9.26 -4.94
N CYS A 73 6.35 8.16 -4.20
CA CYS A 73 5.64 7.94 -2.94
C CYS A 73 6.44 7.04 -1.98
N ASN A 74 6.30 7.28 -0.68
CA ASN A 74 6.70 6.35 0.36
C ASN A 74 5.45 5.72 0.99
N ASP A 75 5.33 4.40 0.93
CA ASP A 75 4.28 3.62 1.56
C ASP A 75 4.72 3.18 2.95
N VAL A 76 3.84 3.36 3.95
CA VAL A 76 4.15 3.14 5.36
C VAL A 76 3.05 2.38 6.08
N PHE A 77 3.46 1.63 7.09
CA PHE A 77 2.56 0.91 7.98
C PHE A 77 2.50 1.59 9.35
N ILE A 78 1.36 2.16 9.70
CA ILE A 78 1.11 2.57 11.09
C ILE A 78 0.81 1.31 11.91
N ASN A 79 1.87 0.65 12.40
CA ASN A 79 1.75 -0.60 13.14
C ASN A 79 1.15 -0.35 14.53
N THR A 80 -0.15 -0.54 14.65
CA THR A 80 -0.88 -0.34 15.91
C THR A 80 -0.71 -1.50 16.90
N CYS A 81 -0.07 -2.61 16.51
CA CYS A 81 0.03 -3.84 17.30
C CYS A 81 1.45 -4.10 17.87
N LEU A 82 2.20 -3.04 18.20
CA LEU A 82 3.57 -3.17 18.73
C LEU A 82 3.64 -3.90 20.08
N TYR A 83 2.57 -3.87 20.89
CA TYR A 83 2.53 -4.48 22.23
C TYR A 83 1.63 -5.71 22.26
N LYS A 84 2.04 -6.75 23.00
CA LYS A 84 1.29 -8.01 23.10
C LYS A 84 -0.09 -7.86 23.75
N ASN A 85 -0.25 -6.88 24.63
CA ASN A 85 -1.42 -6.73 25.51
C ASN A 85 -2.29 -5.52 25.21
N ARG A 86 -1.92 -4.68 24.23
CA ARG A 86 -2.68 -3.49 23.85
C ARG A 86 -2.30 -3.03 22.45
N THR A 87 -3.17 -2.25 21.83
CA THR A 87 -2.81 -1.48 20.65
C THR A 87 -2.20 -0.12 21.05
N LEU A 88 -1.59 0.55 20.08
CA LEU A 88 -1.21 1.95 20.22
C LEU A 88 -2.44 2.80 20.50
N THR A 89 -2.25 3.81 21.35
CA THR A 89 -3.20 4.90 21.54
C THR A 89 -3.24 5.78 20.28
N LEU A 90 -4.26 6.64 20.18
CA LEU A 90 -4.33 7.61 19.10
C LEU A 90 -3.12 8.55 19.11
N LYS A 91 -2.68 9.00 20.29
CA LYS A 91 -1.50 9.85 20.44
C LYS A 91 -0.23 9.15 19.94
N GLU A 92 0.01 7.91 20.36
CA GLU A 92 1.19 7.14 19.91
C GLU A 92 1.17 6.91 18.39
N SER A 93 -0.02 6.63 17.82
CA SER A 93 -0.19 6.44 16.38
C SER A 93 0.04 7.74 15.59
N THR A 94 -0.43 8.87 16.12
CA THR A 94 -0.14 10.21 15.58
C THR A 94 1.34 10.52 15.64
N ASP A 95 2.00 10.29 16.77
CA ASP A 95 3.44 10.51 16.95
C ASP A 95 4.24 9.67 15.93
N LEU A 96 3.81 8.42 15.68
CA LEU A 96 4.40 7.55 14.66
C LEU A 96 4.21 8.12 13.25
N LEU A 97 2.99 8.52 12.87
CA LEU A 97 2.74 9.12 11.56
C LEU A 97 3.57 10.40 11.34
N ILE A 98 3.75 11.23 12.36
CA ILE A 98 4.59 12.43 12.28
C ILE A 98 6.05 12.06 11.96
N LYS A 99 6.58 10.98 12.56
CA LYS A 99 7.91 10.48 12.24
C LYS A 99 7.98 9.98 10.79
N GLU A 100 6.99 9.23 10.32
CA GLU A 100 6.91 8.77 8.93
C GLU A 100 6.85 9.93 7.92
N ILE A 101 6.11 11.01 8.22
CA ILE A 101 6.05 12.22 7.40
C ILE A 101 7.45 12.86 7.28
N LYS A 102 8.15 13.00 8.41
CA LYS A 102 9.50 13.57 8.44
C LYS A 102 10.50 12.69 7.70
N LEU A 103 10.44 11.37 7.86
CA LEU A 103 11.29 10.44 7.12
C LEU A 103 10.98 10.50 5.62
N THR A 104 9.71 10.51 5.22
CA THR A 104 9.28 10.63 3.82
C THR A 104 9.88 11.87 3.17
N ARG A 105 9.81 13.01 3.86
CA ARG A 105 10.46 14.25 3.41
C ARG A 105 11.98 14.14 3.36
N ARG A 106 12.62 13.52 4.36
CA ARG A 106 14.07 13.33 4.42
C ARG A 106 14.59 12.45 3.28
N LEU A 107 13.82 11.44 2.89
CA LEU A 107 14.14 10.56 1.76
C LEU A 107 13.88 11.24 0.40
N GLY A 108 13.15 12.36 0.38
CA GLY A 108 12.91 13.19 -0.80
C GLY A 108 11.56 12.93 -1.49
N PHE A 109 10.67 12.14 -0.89
CA PHE A 109 9.36 11.83 -1.46
C PHE A 109 8.35 12.96 -1.21
N PRO A 110 7.50 13.29 -2.19
CA PRO A 110 6.45 14.31 -2.04
C PRO A 110 5.14 13.74 -1.47
N MET A 111 5.01 12.42 -1.35
CA MET A 111 3.78 11.74 -0.99
C MET A 111 4.06 10.59 -0.04
N LEU A 112 3.19 10.44 0.95
CA LEU A 112 3.15 9.32 1.89
C LEU A 112 1.83 8.57 1.68
N ARG A 113 1.91 7.29 1.32
CA ARG A 113 0.76 6.41 1.18
C ARG A 113 0.56 5.62 2.48
N LEU A 114 -0.67 5.64 2.95
CA LEU A 114 -1.12 4.96 4.15
C LEU A 114 -1.88 3.71 3.74
N VAL A 115 -1.56 2.60 4.41
CA VAL A 115 -2.30 1.36 4.27
C VAL A 115 -3.66 1.41 4.96
N SER A 116 -4.54 0.52 4.52
CA SER A 116 -5.98 0.63 4.76
C SER A 116 -6.49 0.52 6.19
N LYS A 117 -5.67 -0.01 7.11
CA LYS A 117 -6.02 -0.11 8.53
C LYS A 117 -5.53 1.08 9.35
N THR A 118 -5.02 2.13 8.70
CA THR A 118 -4.60 3.35 9.37
C THR A 118 -5.80 4.02 10.04
N PRO A 119 -5.77 4.29 11.36
CA PRO A 119 -6.88 4.95 12.04
C PRO A 119 -7.10 6.37 11.50
N ALA A 120 -8.30 6.69 11.01
CA ALA A 120 -8.59 8.00 10.41
C ALA A 120 -8.35 9.19 11.37
N GLY A 121 -8.51 8.97 12.68
CA GLY A 121 -8.35 10.00 13.72
C GLY A 121 -6.94 10.58 13.84
N ILE A 122 -5.91 9.95 13.27
CA ILE A 122 -4.53 10.47 13.32
C ILE A 122 -4.25 11.53 12.25
N ILE A 123 -5.09 11.62 11.22
CA ILE A 123 -4.84 12.45 10.03
C ILE A 123 -4.95 13.94 10.34
N GLU A 124 -6.01 14.35 11.04
CA GLU A 124 -6.23 15.75 11.42
C GLU A 124 -5.11 16.29 12.33
N PRO A 125 -4.70 15.59 13.40
CA PRO A 125 -3.55 15.98 14.21
C PRO A 125 -2.21 16.00 13.45
N ALA A 126 -2.01 15.11 12.47
CA ALA A 126 -0.77 15.04 11.70
C ALA A 126 -0.70 16.05 10.54
N LEU A 127 -1.83 16.62 10.11
CA LEU A 127 -1.93 17.51 8.95
C LEU A 127 -0.97 18.72 9.00
N PRO A 128 -0.78 19.43 10.13
CA PRO A 128 0.18 20.54 10.19
C PRO A 128 1.61 20.12 9.82
N TYR A 129 2.02 18.91 10.21
CA TYR A 129 3.34 18.37 9.89
C TYR A 129 3.45 17.95 8.42
N ALA A 130 2.37 17.41 7.84
CA ALA A 130 2.31 17.11 6.42
C ALA A 130 2.49 18.38 5.57
N ILE A 131 1.84 19.48 5.96
CA ILE A 131 1.97 20.80 5.32
C ILE A 131 3.39 21.35 5.47
N GLU A 132 3.93 21.38 6.70
CA GLU A 132 5.29 21.88 6.98
C GLU A 132 6.36 21.14 6.17
N ASN A 133 6.20 19.82 6.03
CA ASN A 133 7.13 18.97 5.31
C ASN A 133 6.84 18.88 3.80
N ASN A 134 5.78 19.51 3.32
CA ASN A 134 5.31 19.42 1.93
C ASN A 134 5.12 17.96 1.46
N VAL A 135 4.43 17.15 2.27
CA VAL A 135 4.15 15.74 2.03
C VAL A 135 2.64 15.52 1.95
N ILE A 136 2.16 14.98 0.84
CA ILE A 136 0.74 14.65 0.65
C ILE A 136 0.45 13.28 1.28
N LEU A 137 -0.50 13.21 2.20
CA LEU A 137 -1.00 11.97 2.79
C LEU A 137 -2.07 11.37 1.89
N THR A 138 -1.95 10.10 1.54
CA THR A 138 -2.97 9.40 0.76
C THR A 138 -3.36 8.08 1.40
N LEU A 139 -4.65 7.77 1.50
CA LEU A 139 -5.08 6.42 1.89
C LEU A 139 -5.21 5.55 0.65
N GLU A 140 -4.60 4.37 0.68
CA GLU A 140 -4.81 3.37 -0.38
C GLU A 140 -6.18 2.69 -0.28
N ILE A 141 -6.86 2.59 -1.43
CA ILE A 141 -8.02 1.71 -1.61
C ILE A 141 -7.63 0.60 -2.60
N HIS A 142 -7.25 -0.56 -2.07
CA HIS A 142 -6.79 -1.75 -2.81
C HIS A 142 -7.83 -2.88 -2.91
N ALA A 143 -7.51 -3.88 -3.74
CA ALA A 143 -8.39 -5.02 -4.01
C ALA A 143 -8.83 -5.77 -2.74
N GLY A 144 -10.13 -6.06 -2.65
CA GLY A 144 -10.78 -6.59 -1.45
C GLY A 144 -11.41 -5.51 -0.57
N MET A 145 -11.08 -4.25 -0.82
CA MET A 145 -11.74 -3.09 -0.23
C MET A 145 -12.58 -2.34 -1.27
N SER A 146 -13.12 -1.19 -0.86
CA SER A 146 -14.04 -0.38 -1.65
C SER A 146 -14.23 0.97 -0.98
N PHE A 147 -14.84 1.90 -1.71
CA PHE A 147 -15.26 3.17 -1.14
C PHE A 147 -16.26 3.01 0.00
N ASP A 148 -17.19 2.05 -0.05
CA ASP A 148 -18.22 1.84 0.98
C ASP A 148 -17.73 1.09 2.24
N ASN A 149 -16.45 0.73 2.32
CA ASN A 149 -15.88 0.15 3.54
C ASN A 149 -15.94 1.18 4.70
N PRO A 150 -16.36 0.79 5.92
CA PRO A 150 -16.47 1.71 7.05
C PRO A 150 -15.19 2.50 7.36
N LEU A 151 -14.02 1.84 7.37
CA LEU A 151 -12.74 2.51 7.64
C LEU A 151 -12.37 3.49 6.52
N THR A 152 -12.63 3.11 5.27
CA THR A 152 -12.43 4.00 4.12
C THR A 152 -13.37 5.21 4.20
N GLN A 153 -14.63 5.02 4.58
CA GLN A 153 -15.59 6.11 4.79
C GLN A 153 -15.17 7.05 5.93
N GLU A 154 -14.66 6.52 7.05
CA GLU A 154 -14.12 7.33 8.14
C GLU A 154 -12.98 8.24 7.66
N TYR A 155 -12.03 7.69 6.90
CA TYR A 155 -10.96 8.50 6.31
C TYR A 155 -11.49 9.54 5.33
N ILE A 156 -12.42 9.17 4.43
CA ILE A 156 -13.03 10.08 3.47
C ILE A 156 -13.76 11.23 4.18
N ASN A 157 -14.43 10.95 5.31
CA ASN A 157 -15.09 11.96 6.11
C ASN A 157 -14.09 12.96 6.70
N VAL A 158 -12.96 12.48 7.24
CA VAL A 158 -11.87 13.34 7.71
C VAL A 158 -11.26 14.14 6.56
N MET A 159 -10.96 13.51 5.42
CA MET A 159 -10.44 14.17 4.22
C MET A 159 -11.36 15.30 3.75
N LYS A 160 -12.67 15.05 3.66
CA LYS A 160 -13.68 16.07 3.29
C LYS A 160 -13.80 17.18 4.33
N LYS A 161 -13.77 16.84 5.62
CA LYS A 161 -13.80 17.82 6.72
C LYS A 161 -12.60 18.76 6.65
N LEU A 162 -11.40 18.21 6.44
CA LEU A 162 -10.15 18.97 6.39
C LEU A 162 -10.02 19.80 5.12
N ASN A 163 -10.56 19.31 3.99
CA ASN A 163 -10.53 19.98 2.69
C ASN A 163 -9.15 20.57 2.34
N SER A 164 -8.09 19.76 2.54
CA SER A 164 -6.70 20.17 2.37
C SER A 164 -6.09 19.49 1.14
N PRO A 165 -5.25 20.18 0.35
CA PRO A 165 -4.53 19.55 -0.77
C PRO A 165 -3.49 18.51 -0.33
N TYR A 166 -3.21 18.41 0.98
CA TYR A 166 -2.28 17.45 1.56
C TYR A 166 -2.94 16.16 2.06
N VAL A 167 -4.24 15.96 1.81
CA VAL A 167 -4.97 14.73 2.19
C VAL A 167 -5.77 14.23 0.99
N GLY A 168 -5.52 13.01 0.56
CA GLY A 168 -6.10 12.44 -0.65
C GLY A 168 -6.25 10.92 -0.60
N LEU A 169 -6.49 10.33 -1.78
CA LEU A 169 -6.65 8.89 -1.95
C LEU A 169 -5.67 8.37 -3.00
N THR A 170 -5.13 7.19 -2.77
CA THR A 170 -4.46 6.38 -3.79
C THR A 170 -5.41 5.24 -4.17
N VAL A 171 -5.90 5.23 -5.41
CA VAL A 171 -6.88 4.26 -5.87
C VAL A 171 -6.19 3.20 -6.70
N ASP A 172 -6.16 1.96 -6.18
CA ASP A 172 -5.71 0.81 -6.94
C ASP A 172 -6.79 0.42 -7.95
N ALA A 173 -6.42 0.30 -9.22
CA ALA A 173 -7.34 -0.15 -10.27
C ALA A 173 -7.86 -1.58 -10.05
N GLY A 174 -7.20 -2.38 -9.20
CA GLY A 174 -7.60 -3.72 -8.79
C GLY A 174 -8.98 -3.79 -8.16
N ILE A 175 -9.49 -2.69 -7.57
CA ILE A 175 -10.87 -2.64 -7.05
C ILE A 175 -11.94 -2.66 -8.15
N PHE A 176 -11.54 -2.42 -9.40
CA PHE A 176 -12.42 -2.44 -10.57
C PHE A 176 -12.24 -3.71 -11.43
N CYS A 177 -11.55 -4.73 -10.91
CA CYS A 177 -11.34 -6.00 -11.60
C CYS A 177 -12.68 -6.64 -12.01
N LYS A 178 -12.83 -6.89 -13.31
CA LYS A 178 -13.99 -7.61 -13.89
C LYS A 178 -13.75 -9.11 -14.08
N ARG A 179 -12.51 -9.55 -13.86
CA ARG A 179 -12.06 -10.95 -13.95
C ARG A 179 -10.91 -11.15 -12.98
N HIS A 180 -10.75 -12.37 -12.48
CA HIS A 180 -9.55 -12.70 -11.73
C HIS A 180 -8.31 -12.61 -12.65
N PRO A 181 -7.18 -12.02 -12.21
CA PRO A 181 -6.00 -11.93 -13.06
C PRO A 181 -5.42 -13.31 -13.39
N ARG A 182 -5.37 -13.68 -14.68
CA ARG A 182 -4.80 -14.96 -15.15
C ARG A 182 -3.39 -15.24 -14.60
N VAL A 183 -2.56 -14.21 -14.45
CA VAL A 183 -1.22 -14.33 -13.88
C VAL A 183 -1.26 -14.74 -12.41
N SER A 184 -2.25 -14.27 -11.65
CA SER A 184 -2.50 -14.69 -10.26
C SER A 184 -2.94 -16.14 -10.20
N SER A 185 -3.89 -16.55 -11.06
CA SER A 185 -4.31 -17.96 -11.16
C SER A 185 -3.15 -18.89 -11.47
N ASN A 186 -2.30 -18.50 -12.44
CA ASN A 186 -1.12 -19.27 -12.81
C ASN A 186 -0.11 -19.38 -11.68
N TYR A 187 0.17 -18.27 -10.99
CA TYR A 187 1.05 -18.27 -9.83
C TYR A 187 0.55 -19.22 -8.73
N PHE A 188 -0.73 -19.16 -8.35
CA PHE A 188 -1.27 -20.06 -7.33
C PHE A 188 -1.35 -21.51 -7.79
N ARG A 189 -1.59 -21.76 -9.08
CA ARG A 189 -1.51 -23.11 -9.66
C ARG A 189 -0.12 -23.71 -9.52
N GLU A 190 0.93 -22.93 -9.77
CA GLU A 190 2.32 -23.37 -9.57
C GLU A 190 2.63 -23.67 -8.09
N LEU A 191 1.93 -23.01 -7.17
CA LEU A 191 1.98 -23.30 -5.73
C LEU A 191 1.09 -24.47 -5.28
N GLY A 192 0.37 -25.12 -6.21
CA GLY A 192 -0.47 -26.29 -5.93
C GLY A 192 -1.92 -25.98 -5.58
N ALA A 193 -2.44 -24.79 -5.92
CA ALA A 193 -3.87 -24.51 -5.77
C ALA A 193 -4.72 -25.47 -6.63
N ASN A 194 -5.82 -25.98 -6.07
CA ASN A 194 -6.76 -26.86 -6.78
C ASN A 194 -7.39 -26.08 -7.96
N GLU A 195 -7.35 -26.69 -9.16
CA GLU A 195 -7.91 -26.12 -10.39
C GLU A 195 -9.39 -25.79 -10.25
N GLU A 196 -10.15 -26.60 -9.54
CA GLU A 196 -11.57 -26.40 -9.36
C GLU A 196 -11.88 -25.16 -8.50
N VAL A 197 -11.01 -24.83 -7.53
CA VAL A 197 -11.09 -23.56 -6.77
C VAL A 197 -10.83 -22.37 -7.69
N ILE A 198 -9.84 -22.48 -8.58
CA ILE A 198 -9.55 -21.43 -9.57
C ILE A 198 -10.75 -21.22 -10.48
N GLN A 199 -11.32 -22.29 -11.01
CA GLN A 199 -12.52 -22.25 -11.86
C GLN A 199 -13.72 -21.67 -11.11
N TYR A 200 -13.91 -22.01 -9.84
CA TYR A 200 -14.98 -21.47 -9.02
C TYR A 200 -14.89 -19.95 -8.89
N ILE A 201 -13.70 -19.41 -8.61
CA ILE A 201 -13.47 -17.96 -8.57
C ILE A 201 -13.71 -17.31 -9.93
N ASP A 202 -13.22 -17.92 -11.02
CA ASP A 202 -13.45 -17.40 -12.37
C ASP A 202 -14.95 -17.37 -12.74
N GLN A 203 -15.71 -18.39 -12.33
CA GLN A 203 -17.16 -18.43 -12.53
C GLN A 203 -17.90 -17.34 -11.74
N ILE A 204 -17.45 -16.99 -10.53
CA ILE A 204 -18.01 -15.86 -9.78
C ILE A 204 -17.85 -14.56 -10.59
N PHE A 205 -16.66 -14.31 -11.14
CA PHE A 205 -16.44 -13.15 -11.99
C PHE A 205 -17.26 -13.19 -13.29
N ALA A 206 -17.38 -14.37 -13.93
CA ALA A 206 -18.15 -14.53 -15.16
C ALA A 206 -19.65 -14.21 -14.99
N ARG A 207 -20.20 -14.36 -13.77
CA ARG A 207 -21.57 -13.96 -13.41
C ARG A 207 -21.74 -12.44 -13.27
N GLY A 208 -20.69 -11.65 -13.49
CA GLY A 208 -20.72 -10.18 -13.37
C GLY A 208 -20.67 -9.66 -11.93
N THR A 209 -20.22 -10.48 -10.99
CA THR A 209 -19.99 -10.11 -9.59
C THR A 209 -18.52 -10.35 -9.21
N ASP A 210 -18.15 -10.08 -7.97
CA ASP A 210 -16.84 -10.36 -7.41
C ASP A 210 -16.95 -11.27 -6.16
N PRO A 211 -15.86 -11.93 -5.74
CA PRO A 211 -15.86 -12.81 -4.58
C PRO A 211 -16.36 -12.15 -3.30
N ARG A 212 -16.06 -10.87 -3.06
CA ARG A 212 -16.51 -10.17 -1.85
C ARG A 212 -18.03 -10.07 -1.84
N ARG A 213 -18.65 -9.59 -2.92
CA ARG A 213 -20.12 -9.48 -3.01
C ARG A 213 -20.80 -10.84 -2.98
N TYR A 214 -20.23 -11.81 -3.69
CA TYR A 214 -20.76 -13.16 -3.75
C TYR A 214 -20.77 -13.83 -2.37
N PHE A 215 -19.63 -13.88 -1.68
CA PHE A 215 -19.53 -14.55 -0.38
C PHE A 215 -20.30 -13.81 0.72
N ALA A 216 -20.38 -12.48 0.67
CA ALA A 216 -21.23 -11.73 1.59
C ALA A 216 -22.72 -12.11 1.43
N LYS A 217 -23.20 -12.25 0.19
CA LYS A 217 -24.57 -12.70 -0.10
C LYS A 217 -24.78 -14.15 0.29
N TYR A 218 -23.84 -15.03 -0.07
CA TYR A 218 -23.88 -16.46 0.25
C TYR A 218 -23.96 -16.71 1.76
N ALA A 219 -23.19 -15.96 2.55
CA ALA A 219 -23.24 -15.99 4.01
C ALA A 219 -24.55 -15.43 4.58
N ALA A 220 -25.10 -14.36 3.99
CA ALA A 220 -26.38 -13.80 4.39
C ALA A 220 -27.56 -14.76 4.13
N GLU A 221 -27.41 -15.71 3.21
CA GLU A 221 -28.35 -16.80 2.94
C GLU A 221 -28.20 -17.99 3.91
N GLY A 222 -27.28 -17.91 4.89
CA GLY A 222 -27.07 -18.93 5.92
C GLY A 222 -26.05 -20.01 5.55
N ASN A 223 -25.39 -19.89 4.40
CA ASN A 223 -24.35 -20.84 3.98
C ASN A 223 -22.99 -20.48 4.62
N ASP A 224 -22.14 -21.48 4.91
CA ASP A 224 -20.77 -21.21 5.35
C ASP A 224 -19.87 -20.92 4.13
N PRO A 225 -19.29 -19.71 4.00
CA PRO A 225 -18.46 -19.34 2.85
C PRO A 225 -17.14 -20.14 2.78
N ARG A 226 -16.80 -20.93 3.81
CA ARG A 226 -15.66 -21.85 3.81
C ARG A 226 -16.02 -23.24 3.30
N THR A 227 -17.32 -23.54 3.19
CA THR A 227 -17.83 -24.79 2.62
C THR A 227 -18.55 -24.45 1.33
N PHE A 228 -17.81 -24.50 0.23
CA PHE A 228 -18.38 -24.50 -1.10
C PHE A 228 -18.19 -25.90 -1.66
N GLU A 229 -19.30 -26.53 -2.08
CA GLU A 229 -19.22 -27.76 -2.86
C GLU A 229 -18.60 -27.39 -4.21
N ILE A 230 -17.47 -28.02 -4.48
CA ILE A 230 -16.77 -27.97 -5.74
C ILE A 230 -17.17 -29.20 -6.54
#